data_AF-A0A416FDX8-F1
#
_entry.id   AF-A0A416FDX8-F1
#
_cell.length_a   1.000
_cell.length_b   1.000
_cell.length_c   1.000
_cell.angle_alpha   90.00
_cell.angle_beta   90.00
_cell.angle_gamma   90.00
#
_symmetry.space_group_name_H-M   'P 1'
#
loop_
_entity.id
_entity.type
_entity.pdbx_description
1 polymer ?
#
loop_
_entity_poly.entity_id
_entity_poly.type
_entity_poly.pdbx_seq_one_letter_code
_entity_poly.pdbx_strand_id
1 'polypeptide(L)'
;MGLLGALTLLFGAGSGVKCAAEDSYWKKQVDTLPNGVRYYIDRLCKWRLVGSDEIITPFANGNVETLTGRIVYSRTQELNNAAAQAAYSKPTRYRYAVQRNKRTKNPLTVDLNTGKAVAKVRQTIKKDGTIEYRKWYFYDLYTDIYPGQDLTYVIKVNPYDTRRDDPGVVITKEEYEAIQNCPGLNGNNLSYHKSETEYER
;
A
#
# COMPACT_ATOMS: atom_id res chain seq x y z
N MET A 1 -21.65 24.18 61.01
CA MET A 1 -21.25 24.59 59.65
C MET A 1 -20.39 23.51 58.93
N GLY A 2 -20.60 22.20 59.18
CA GLY A 2 -19.70 21.15 58.64
C GLY A 2 -20.36 20.07 57.76
N LEU A 3 -21.69 20.05 57.64
CA LEU A 3 -22.40 18.97 56.95
C LEU A 3 -22.64 19.23 55.45
N LEU A 4 -22.68 20.50 55.02
CA LEU A 4 -22.90 20.84 53.60
C LEU A 4 -21.69 20.59 52.70
N GLY A 5 -20.47 20.58 53.26
CA GLY A 5 -19.23 20.33 52.51
C GLY A 5 -18.98 18.84 52.19
N ALA A 6 -19.52 17.93 53.02
CA ALA A 6 -19.39 16.49 52.80
C ALA A 6 -20.32 15.97 51.69
N LEU A 7 -21.51 16.57 51.55
CA LEU A 7 -22.47 16.23 50.50
C LEU A 7 -21.98 16.67 49.11
N THR A 8 -21.35 17.83 48.97
CA THR A 8 -20.77 18.30 47.69
C THR A 8 -19.57 17.46 47.25
N LEU A 9 -18.76 16.94 48.17
CA LEU A 9 -17.68 15.99 47.86
C LEU A 9 -18.18 14.61 47.43
N LEU A 10 -19.30 14.13 48.00
CA LEU A 10 -19.92 12.85 47.62
C LEU A 10 -20.58 12.90 46.23
N PHE A 11 -21.22 14.02 45.86
CA PHE A 11 -21.79 14.18 44.51
C PHE A 11 -20.72 14.43 43.44
N GLY A 12 -19.62 15.12 43.76
CA GLY A 12 -18.48 15.33 42.85
C GLY A 12 -17.64 14.07 42.60
N ALA A 13 -17.52 13.19 43.60
CA ALA A 13 -16.83 11.91 43.46
C ALA A 13 -17.60 10.93 42.55
N GLY A 14 -18.93 10.96 42.58
CA GLY A 14 -19.78 10.07 41.77
C GLY A 14 -19.62 10.27 40.26
N SER A 15 -19.46 11.51 39.78
CA SER A 15 -19.25 11.77 38.35
C SER A 15 -17.90 11.25 37.87
N GLY A 16 -16.82 11.45 38.66
CA GLY A 16 -15.49 10.95 38.32
C GLY A 16 -15.40 9.42 38.30
N VAL A 17 -15.98 8.75 39.30
CA VAL A 17 -16.01 7.29 39.38
C VAL A 17 -16.85 6.68 38.25
N LYS A 18 -17.99 7.29 37.91
CA LYS A 18 -18.80 6.86 36.76
C LYS A 18 -18.04 7.01 35.44
N CYS A 19 -17.36 8.15 35.24
CA CYS A 19 -16.53 8.38 34.06
C CYS A 19 -15.40 7.34 33.94
N ALA A 20 -14.71 7.05 35.05
CA ALA A 20 -13.65 6.06 35.09
C ALA A 20 -14.15 4.62 34.86
N ALA A 21 -15.34 4.28 35.39
CA ALA A 21 -15.96 2.98 35.18
C ALA A 21 -16.40 2.79 33.72
N GLU A 22 -17.01 3.81 33.11
CA GLU A 22 -17.35 3.82 31.68
C GLU A 22 -16.09 3.67 30.83
N ASP A 23 -15.04 4.47 31.08
CA ASP A 23 -13.78 4.37 30.34
C ASP A 23 -13.13 2.98 30.48
N SER A 24 -13.17 2.39 31.68
CA SER A 24 -12.68 1.03 31.89
C SER A 24 -13.51 -0.03 31.18
N TYR A 25 -14.83 0.18 31.03
CA TYR A 25 -15.71 -0.73 30.29
C TYR A 25 -15.42 -0.69 28.79
N TRP A 26 -15.33 0.51 28.21
CA TRP A 26 -15.02 0.69 26.78
C TRP A 26 -13.62 0.18 26.41
N LYS A 27 -12.62 0.35 27.27
CA LYS A 27 -11.26 -0.22 27.07
C LYS A 27 -11.24 -1.75 27.01
N LYS A 28 -12.27 -2.45 27.51
CA LYS A 28 -12.39 -3.91 27.41
C LYS A 28 -13.06 -4.36 26.11
N GLN A 29 -13.82 -3.48 25.46
CA GLN A 29 -14.42 -3.73 24.15
C GLN A 29 -13.41 -3.45 23.05
N VAL A 30 -12.54 -4.44 22.82
CA VAL A 30 -11.41 -4.31 21.90
C VAL A 30 -11.70 -5.05 20.60
N ASP A 31 -11.59 -4.32 19.50
CA ASP A 31 -11.58 -4.85 18.15
C ASP A 31 -10.15 -4.93 17.60
N THR A 32 -9.98 -5.65 16.50
CA THR A 32 -8.67 -5.89 15.89
C THR A 32 -8.72 -5.58 14.39
N LEU A 33 -7.79 -4.75 13.92
CA LEU A 33 -7.57 -4.47 12.50
C LEU A 33 -7.00 -5.71 11.79
N PRO A 34 -7.12 -5.82 10.44
CA PRO A 34 -6.61 -6.99 9.71
C PRO A 34 -5.11 -7.27 9.91
N ASN A 35 -4.31 -6.25 10.24
CA ASN A 35 -2.89 -6.40 10.55
C ASN A 35 -2.60 -6.74 12.04
N GLY A 36 -3.61 -7.07 12.83
CA GLY A 36 -3.48 -7.45 14.25
C GLY A 36 -3.43 -6.27 15.22
N VAL A 37 -3.44 -5.03 14.75
CA VAL A 37 -3.45 -3.85 15.62
C VAL A 37 -4.79 -3.75 16.34
N ARG A 38 -4.74 -3.64 17.66
CA ARG A 38 -5.92 -3.60 18.53
C ARG A 38 -6.37 -2.17 18.80
N TYR A 39 -7.67 -1.93 18.76
CA TYR A 39 -8.28 -0.63 19.03
C TYR A 39 -9.58 -0.78 19.82
N TYR A 40 -10.04 0.31 20.43
CA TYR A 40 -11.35 0.38 21.07
C TYR A 40 -12.02 1.72 20.76
N ILE A 41 -13.33 1.79 20.90
CA ILE A 41 -14.09 3.05 20.78
C ILE A 41 -14.36 3.54 22.20
N ASP A 42 -13.88 4.74 22.54
CA ASP A 42 -14.12 5.32 23.85
C ASP A 42 -15.56 5.84 24.01
N ARG A 43 -15.94 6.24 25.23
CA ARG A 43 -17.29 6.77 25.52
C ARG A 43 -17.66 8.05 24.76
N LEU A 44 -16.68 8.73 24.16
CA LEU A 44 -16.87 9.91 23.31
C LEU A 44 -16.90 9.54 21.82
N CYS A 45 -17.06 8.25 21.51
CA CYS A 45 -17.06 7.69 20.16
C CYS A 45 -15.74 7.89 19.41
N LYS A 46 -14.61 8.10 20.11
CA LYS A 46 -13.29 8.21 19.50
C LYS A 46 -12.63 6.85 19.42
N TRP A 47 -12.09 6.53 18.24
CA TRP A 47 -11.35 5.30 18.02
C TRP A 47 -9.93 5.47 18.56
N ARG A 48 -9.47 4.57 19.42
CA ARG A 48 -8.17 4.67 20.09
C ARG A 48 -7.40 3.37 20.01
N LEU A 49 -6.09 3.48 19.87
CA LEU A 49 -5.20 2.32 19.92
C LEU A 49 -5.10 1.76 21.34
N VAL A 50 -5.12 0.43 21.48
CA VAL A 50 -4.89 -0.20 22.78
C VAL A 50 -3.43 -0.01 23.19
N GLY A 51 -3.20 0.49 24.41
CA GLY A 51 -1.85 0.76 24.92
C GLY A 51 -1.23 2.10 24.49
N SER A 52 -2.02 2.96 23.84
CA SER A 52 -1.63 4.32 23.44
C SER A 52 -2.79 5.28 23.64
N ASP A 53 -2.50 6.58 23.81
CA ASP A 53 -3.53 7.63 23.83
C ASP A 53 -3.88 8.16 22.42
N GLU A 54 -3.24 7.63 21.38
CA GLU A 54 -3.47 8.02 19.99
C GLU A 54 -4.91 7.72 19.54
N ILE A 55 -5.56 8.74 19.00
CA ILE A 55 -6.83 8.63 18.31
C ILE A 55 -6.55 8.30 16.84
N ILE A 56 -7.29 7.33 16.32
CA ILE A 56 -7.27 6.93 14.92
C ILE A 56 -8.55 7.35 14.23
N THR A 57 -8.45 7.53 12.91
CA THR A 57 -9.59 7.75 12.05
C THR A 57 -10.25 6.42 11.69
N PRO A 58 -11.59 6.37 11.60
CA PRO A 58 -12.27 5.21 11.04
C PRO A 58 -11.84 4.99 9.58
N PHE A 59 -12.03 3.77 9.07
CA PHE A 59 -11.62 3.36 7.72
C PHE A 59 -12.10 4.33 6.64
N ALA A 60 -11.24 5.25 6.23
CA ALA A 60 -11.48 6.17 5.14
C ALA A 60 -10.57 5.77 3.98
N ASN A 61 -11.16 5.55 2.80
CA ASN A 61 -10.41 5.19 1.58
C ASN A 61 -9.52 3.93 1.71
N GLY A 62 -9.83 3.03 2.64
CA GLY A 62 -9.06 1.80 2.88
C GLY A 62 -7.82 1.98 3.75
N ASN A 63 -7.65 3.12 4.41
CA ASN A 63 -6.61 3.36 5.40
C ASN A 63 -7.21 3.63 6.79
N VAL A 64 -6.42 3.36 7.82
CA VAL A 64 -6.61 3.83 9.19
C VAL A 64 -5.38 4.63 9.56
N GLU A 65 -5.58 5.87 9.98
CA GLU A 65 -4.50 6.82 10.24
C GLU A 65 -4.68 7.42 11.63
N THR A 66 -3.59 7.76 12.29
CA THR A 66 -3.63 8.60 13.49
C THR A 66 -4.07 10.02 13.13
N LEU A 67 -4.55 10.80 14.10
CA LEU A 67 -4.82 12.24 13.88
C LEU A 67 -3.59 13.04 13.43
N THR A 68 -2.38 12.55 13.69
CA THR A 68 -1.11 13.16 13.25
C THR A 68 -0.68 12.71 11.85
N GLY A 69 -1.51 11.93 11.13
CA GLY A 69 -1.26 11.50 9.75
C GLY A 69 -0.38 10.25 9.61
N ARG A 70 0.01 9.60 10.71
CA ARG A 70 0.72 8.31 10.67
C ARG A 70 -0.24 7.20 10.26
N ILE A 71 0.07 6.47 9.18
CA ILE A 71 -0.70 5.30 8.75
C ILE A 71 -0.52 4.14 9.76
N VAL A 72 -1.62 3.68 10.32
CA VAL A 72 -1.69 2.52 11.24
C VAL A 72 -1.99 1.24 10.48
N TYR A 73 -2.87 1.35 9.48
CA TYR A 73 -3.20 0.25 8.59
C TYR A 73 -3.49 0.82 7.20
N SER A 74 -3.05 0.09 6.16
CA SER A 74 -3.42 0.38 4.78
C SER A 74 -3.79 -0.91 4.07
N ARG A 75 -5.01 -0.95 3.54
CA ARG A 75 -5.48 -2.05 2.68
C ARG A 75 -4.62 -2.19 1.43
N THR A 76 -4.12 -1.07 0.91
CA THR A 76 -3.21 -1.09 -0.23
C THR A 76 -1.90 -1.80 0.11
N GLN A 77 -1.32 -1.49 1.28
CA GLN A 77 -0.09 -2.14 1.72
C GLN A 77 -0.32 -3.63 2.02
N GLU A 78 -1.44 -3.99 2.65
CA GLU A 78 -1.82 -5.39 2.88
C GLU A 78 -1.89 -6.18 1.57
N LEU A 79 -2.61 -5.66 0.56
CA LEU A 79 -2.75 -6.32 -0.73
C LEU A 79 -1.40 -6.45 -1.47
N ASN A 80 -0.57 -5.40 -1.42
CA ASN A 80 0.76 -5.43 -2.02
C ASN A 80 1.69 -6.44 -1.31
N ASN A 81 1.59 -6.56 0.01
CA ASN A 81 2.35 -7.53 0.82
C ASN A 81 1.90 -8.97 0.51
N ALA A 82 0.59 -9.20 0.40
CA ALA A 82 0.06 -10.52 0.03
C ALA A 82 0.53 -10.95 -1.36
N ALA A 83 0.53 -10.05 -2.35
CA ALA A 83 1.05 -10.32 -3.69
C ALA A 83 2.56 -10.62 -3.67
N ALA A 84 3.34 -9.88 -2.87
CA ALA A 84 4.77 -10.12 -2.70
C ALA A 84 5.05 -11.50 -2.06
N GLN A 85 4.33 -11.84 -0.99
CA GLN A 85 4.41 -13.17 -0.35
C GLN A 85 4.08 -14.30 -1.33
N ALA A 86 3.06 -14.14 -2.17
CA ALA A 86 2.70 -15.10 -3.21
C ALA A 86 3.75 -15.23 -4.33
N ALA A 87 4.55 -14.20 -4.57
CA ALA A 87 5.70 -14.28 -5.47
C ALA A 87 6.86 -15.05 -4.82
N TYR A 88 7.18 -14.75 -3.56
CA TYR A 88 8.26 -15.42 -2.82
C TYR A 88 8.01 -16.90 -2.53
N SER A 89 6.76 -17.33 -2.47
CA SER A 89 6.42 -18.75 -2.28
C SER A 89 6.66 -19.62 -3.53
N LYS A 90 6.97 -19.02 -4.69
CA LYS A 90 7.22 -19.74 -5.94
C LYS A 90 8.73 -19.90 -6.17
N PRO A 91 9.29 -21.13 -6.12
CA PRO A 91 10.74 -21.35 -6.18
C PRO A 91 11.39 -20.99 -7.52
N THR A 92 10.61 -20.91 -8.61
CA THR A 92 11.12 -20.79 -9.99
C THR A 92 10.70 -19.51 -10.72
N ARG A 93 10.02 -18.56 -10.05
CA ARG A 93 9.59 -17.32 -10.68
C ARG A 93 10.36 -16.15 -10.08
N TYR A 94 11.06 -15.40 -10.92
CA TYR A 94 11.71 -14.16 -10.52
C TYR A 94 10.76 -13.27 -9.72
N ARG A 95 11.31 -12.49 -8.80
CA ARG A 95 10.64 -11.77 -7.70
C ARG A 95 9.82 -10.56 -8.21
N TYR A 96 8.86 -10.81 -9.09
CA TYR A 96 7.95 -9.80 -9.63
C TYR A 96 6.55 -10.01 -9.07
N ALA A 97 5.87 -8.92 -8.74
CA ALA A 97 4.46 -8.95 -8.38
C ALA A 97 3.76 -7.68 -8.86
N VAL A 98 2.45 -7.78 -9.13
CA VAL A 98 1.62 -6.62 -9.38
C VAL A 98 1.31 -5.92 -8.06
N GLN A 99 1.64 -4.64 -7.97
CA GLN A 99 1.40 -3.81 -6.79
C GLN A 99 0.67 -2.53 -7.18
N ARG A 100 -0.24 -2.06 -6.31
CA ARG A 100 -0.82 -0.72 -6.45
C ARG A 100 0.27 0.32 -6.25
N ASN A 101 0.25 1.36 -7.08
CA ASN A 101 1.14 2.49 -6.98
C ASN A 101 0.32 3.79 -6.84
N LYS A 102 0.77 4.71 -5.98
CA LYS A 102 0.03 5.95 -5.71
C LYS A 102 0.03 6.94 -6.90
N ARG A 103 0.99 6.85 -7.81
CA ARG A 103 1.15 7.75 -8.97
C ARG A 103 0.36 7.32 -10.19
N THR A 104 -0.07 6.06 -10.26
CA THR A 104 -0.83 5.51 -11.39
C THR A 104 -2.26 5.19 -10.98
N LYS A 105 -3.20 5.17 -11.94
CA LYS A 105 -4.58 4.70 -11.69
C LYS A 105 -4.65 3.17 -11.63
N ASN A 106 -3.87 2.52 -12.48
CA ASN A 106 -3.75 1.08 -12.54
C ASN A 106 -2.52 0.62 -11.72
N PRO A 107 -2.53 -0.62 -11.19
CA PRO A 107 -1.35 -1.24 -10.62
C PRO A 107 -0.15 -1.26 -11.59
N LEU A 108 1.02 -1.62 -11.07
CA LEU A 108 2.26 -1.78 -11.81
C LEU A 108 2.86 -3.15 -11.51
N THR A 109 3.56 -3.73 -12.47
CA THR A 109 4.46 -4.86 -12.18
C THR A 109 5.71 -4.31 -11.50
N VAL A 110 6.07 -4.83 -10.33
CA VAL A 110 7.21 -4.34 -9.52
C VAL A 110 8.22 -5.44 -9.32
N ASP A 111 9.49 -5.11 -9.53
CA ASP A 111 10.62 -5.92 -9.08
C ASP A 111 10.77 -5.77 -7.56
N LEU A 112 10.48 -6.84 -6.83
CA LEU A 112 10.46 -6.83 -5.37
C LEU A 112 11.86 -6.70 -4.74
N ASN A 113 12.94 -6.90 -5.50
CA ASN A 113 14.31 -6.68 -5.00
C ASN A 113 14.69 -5.21 -5.03
N THR A 114 14.36 -4.56 -6.14
CA THR A 114 14.82 -3.19 -6.40
C THR A 114 13.75 -2.15 -6.06
N GLY A 115 12.50 -2.58 -5.88
CA GLY A 115 11.34 -1.70 -5.74
C GLY A 115 10.97 -0.97 -7.03
N LYS A 116 11.66 -1.24 -8.14
CA LYS A 116 11.43 -0.55 -9.41
C LYS A 116 10.23 -1.15 -10.13
N ALA A 117 9.34 -0.29 -10.60
CA ALA A 117 8.21 -0.69 -11.42
C ALA A 117 8.61 -0.88 -12.88
N VAL A 118 8.19 -1.98 -13.49
CA VAL A 118 8.35 -2.30 -14.91
C VAL A 118 7.14 -1.77 -15.67
N ALA A 119 7.37 -0.87 -16.62
CA ALA A 119 6.31 -0.29 -17.46
C ALA A 119 6.09 -1.09 -18.74
N LYS A 120 7.16 -1.63 -19.32
CA LYS A 120 7.12 -2.29 -20.62
C LYS A 120 8.12 -3.43 -20.69
N VAL A 121 7.76 -4.49 -21.40
CA VAL A 121 8.68 -5.52 -21.86
C VAL A 121 8.48 -5.77 -23.35
N ARG A 122 9.56 -6.14 -24.02
CA ARG A 122 9.57 -6.38 -25.45
C ARG A 122 10.38 -7.63 -25.76
N GLN A 123 9.88 -8.41 -26.71
CA GLN A 123 10.68 -9.39 -27.43
C GLN A 123 10.92 -8.88 -28.86
N THR A 124 12.16 -8.92 -29.31
CA THR A 124 12.57 -8.55 -30.67
C THR A 124 13.12 -9.78 -31.37
N ILE A 125 12.50 -10.16 -32.47
CA ILE A 125 12.94 -11.26 -33.33
C ILE A 125 13.89 -10.66 -34.37
N LYS A 126 15.17 -11.04 -34.30
CA LYS A 126 16.24 -10.54 -35.18
C LYS A 126 16.20 -11.26 -36.53
N LYS A 127 16.88 -10.67 -37.53
CA LYS A 127 16.97 -11.24 -38.89
C LYS A 127 17.57 -12.65 -38.95
N ASP A 128 18.49 -12.95 -38.04
CA ASP A 128 19.14 -14.25 -37.92
C ASP A 128 18.28 -15.29 -37.16
N GLY A 129 17.05 -14.92 -36.77
CA GLY A 129 16.13 -15.76 -36.02
C GLY A 129 16.38 -15.79 -34.51
N THR A 130 17.41 -15.10 -34.00
CA THR A 130 17.61 -14.96 -32.56
C THR A 130 16.59 -14.01 -31.95
N ILE A 131 16.30 -14.19 -30.65
CA ILE A 131 15.32 -13.36 -29.93
C ILE A 131 16.04 -12.61 -28.81
N GLU A 132 15.86 -11.29 -28.77
CA GLU A 132 16.32 -10.44 -27.68
C GLU A 132 15.14 -9.96 -26.84
N TYR A 133 15.26 -10.10 -25.52
CA TYR A 133 14.25 -9.64 -24.57
C TYR A 133 14.74 -8.39 -23.86
N ARG A 134 13.88 -7.39 -23.71
CA ARG A 134 14.16 -6.16 -22.98
C ARG A 134 13.03 -5.76 -22.06
N LYS A 135 13.37 -5.06 -20.98
CA LYS A 135 12.42 -4.37 -20.10
C LYS A 135 12.74 -2.88 -19.96
N TRP A 136 11.72 -2.09 -19.68
CA TRP A 136 11.83 -0.67 -19.36
C TRP A 136 11.12 -0.40 -18.04
N TYR A 137 11.72 0.47 -17.25
CA TYR A 137 11.15 0.89 -15.98
C TYR A 137 10.13 2.01 -16.20
N PHE A 138 9.13 2.03 -15.31
CA PHE A 138 8.14 3.09 -15.22
C PHE A 138 8.84 4.43 -14.96
N TYR A 139 8.41 5.43 -15.72
CA TYR A 139 8.92 6.77 -15.64
C TYR A 139 7.79 7.75 -15.34
N ASP A 140 7.90 8.45 -14.22
CA ASP A 140 7.01 9.54 -13.85
C ASP A 140 7.63 10.86 -14.28
N LEU A 141 7.25 11.36 -15.45
CA LEU A 141 7.76 12.64 -15.95
C LEU A 141 7.54 13.80 -14.97
N TYR A 142 6.47 13.75 -14.17
CA TYR A 142 6.13 14.85 -13.27
C TYR A 142 7.02 14.93 -12.03
N THR A 143 7.67 13.83 -11.62
CA THR A 143 8.68 13.91 -10.54
C THR A 143 9.89 14.71 -10.95
N ASP A 144 10.22 14.73 -12.25
CA ASP A 144 11.33 15.51 -12.79
C ASP A 144 10.93 16.97 -13.02
N ILE A 145 9.70 17.23 -13.47
CA ILE A 145 9.19 18.60 -13.68
C ILE A 145 8.94 19.31 -12.33
N TYR A 146 8.43 18.58 -11.33
CA TYR A 146 8.06 19.13 -10.02
C TYR A 146 8.77 18.38 -8.88
N PRO A 147 10.09 18.52 -8.75
CA PRO A 147 10.87 17.77 -7.78
C PRO A 147 10.43 18.09 -6.35
N GLY A 148 10.25 17.04 -5.53
CA GLY A 148 9.87 17.14 -4.12
C GLY A 148 8.39 17.42 -3.85
N GLN A 149 7.55 17.62 -4.86
CA GLN A 149 6.12 17.81 -4.66
C GLN A 149 5.35 16.49 -4.69
N ASP A 150 4.45 16.28 -3.72
CA ASP A 150 3.53 15.14 -3.77
C ASP A 150 2.34 15.45 -4.69
N LEU A 151 2.42 14.93 -5.91
CA LEU A 151 1.39 15.10 -6.94
C LEU A 151 0.34 13.97 -6.93
N THR A 152 0.36 13.05 -5.96
CA THR A 152 -0.49 11.86 -5.93
C THR A 152 -1.98 12.14 -6.12
N TYR A 153 -2.48 13.30 -5.67
CA TYR A 153 -3.90 13.67 -5.79
C TYR A 153 -4.20 14.69 -6.90
N VAL A 154 -3.18 15.17 -7.60
CA VAL A 154 -3.31 16.24 -8.59
C VAL A 154 -3.29 15.66 -10.00
N ILE A 155 -2.30 14.83 -10.32
CA ILE A 155 -2.11 14.24 -11.66
C ILE A 155 -1.68 12.78 -11.53
N LYS A 156 -2.25 11.90 -12.34
CA LYS A 156 -1.89 10.48 -12.44
C LYS A 156 -1.13 10.22 -13.74
N VAL A 157 -0.22 9.26 -13.71
CA VAL A 157 0.63 8.85 -14.84
C VAL A 157 0.16 7.52 -15.43
N ASN A 158 0.41 7.31 -16.72
CA ASN A 158 0.10 6.05 -17.37
C ASN A 158 1.12 4.98 -16.92
N PRO A 159 0.69 3.79 -16.46
CA PRO A 159 1.61 2.74 -16.03
C PRO A 159 2.64 2.29 -17.07
N TYR A 160 2.41 2.58 -18.35
CA TYR A 160 3.28 2.18 -19.46
C TYR A 160 4.27 3.26 -19.89
N ASP A 161 4.28 4.41 -19.21
CA ASP A 161 5.19 5.50 -19.54
C ASP A 161 6.63 5.10 -19.24
N THR A 162 7.48 5.32 -20.24
CA THR A 162 8.92 5.03 -20.22
C THR A 162 9.65 6.29 -20.69
N ARG A 163 10.90 6.45 -20.27
CA ARG A 163 11.71 7.60 -20.72
C ARG A 163 11.97 7.47 -22.22
N ARG A 164 11.77 8.57 -22.98
CA ARG A 164 11.76 8.60 -24.46
C ARG A 164 12.99 7.94 -25.10
N ASP A 165 14.17 8.13 -24.51
CA ASP A 165 15.45 7.69 -25.05
C ASP A 165 16.08 6.53 -24.25
N ASP A 166 15.30 5.85 -23.41
CA ASP A 166 15.79 4.68 -22.67
C ASP A 166 15.87 3.47 -23.61
N PRO A 167 17.07 2.90 -23.86
CA PRO A 167 17.23 1.72 -24.69
C PRO A 167 16.64 0.46 -24.04
N GLY A 168 16.26 0.53 -22.76
CA GLY A 168 15.81 -0.60 -21.99
C GLY A 168 16.96 -1.50 -21.56
N VAL A 169 16.68 -2.37 -20.61
CA VAL A 169 17.62 -3.34 -20.05
C VAL A 169 17.41 -4.68 -20.74
N VAL A 170 18.47 -5.27 -21.28
CA VAL A 170 18.45 -6.64 -21.82
C VAL A 170 18.23 -7.62 -20.67
N ILE A 171 17.30 -8.55 -20.86
CA ILE A 171 16.92 -9.56 -19.87
C ILE A 171 16.92 -10.95 -20.50
N THR A 172 16.91 -11.98 -19.67
CA THR A 172 16.77 -13.35 -20.15
C THR A 172 15.32 -13.67 -20.51
N LYS A 173 15.11 -14.77 -21.26
CA LYS A 173 13.77 -15.28 -21.58
C LYS A 173 12.99 -15.62 -20.32
N GLU A 174 13.64 -16.24 -19.35
CA GLU A 174 13.02 -16.67 -18.09
C GLU A 174 12.57 -15.47 -17.27
N GLU A 175 13.33 -14.38 -17.29
CA GLU A 175 12.93 -13.13 -16.64
C GLU A 175 11.74 -12.47 -17.37
N TYR A 176 11.76 -12.45 -18.70
CA TYR A 176 10.63 -11.97 -19.50
C TYR A 176 9.34 -12.75 -19.18
N GLU A 177 9.41 -14.07 -19.17
CA GLU A 177 8.28 -14.94 -18.83
C GLU A 177 7.82 -14.75 -17.37
N ALA A 178 8.74 -14.50 -16.44
CA ALA A 178 8.37 -14.23 -15.06
C ALA A 178 7.63 -12.89 -14.90
N ILE A 179 8.01 -11.86 -15.66
CA ILE A 179 7.28 -10.58 -15.69
C ILE A 179 5.88 -10.78 -16.29
N GLN A 180 5.77 -11.51 -17.41
CA GLN A 180 4.48 -11.81 -18.05
C GLN A 180 3.53 -12.57 -17.10
N ASN A 181 4.07 -13.46 -16.28
CA ASN A 181 3.30 -14.40 -15.43
C ASN A 181 3.38 -14.08 -13.93
N CYS A 182 3.69 -12.82 -13.58
CA CYS A 182 3.82 -12.40 -12.19
C CYS A 182 2.47 -12.45 -11.45
N PRO A 183 2.44 -12.78 -10.14
CA PRO A 183 1.20 -12.79 -9.37
C PRO A 183 0.50 -11.42 -9.33
N GLY A 184 -0.82 -11.45 -9.53
CA GLY A 184 -1.70 -10.28 -9.43
C GLY A 184 -2.16 -9.95 -8.01
N LEU A 185 -2.88 -8.83 -7.86
CA LEU A 185 -3.65 -8.52 -6.66
C LEU A 185 -4.87 -9.47 -6.59
N ASN A 186 -5.09 -10.13 -5.45
CA ASN A 186 -6.23 -11.05 -5.22
C ASN A 186 -6.32 -12.25 -6.18
N GLY A 187 -5.19 -12.73 -6.71
CA GLY A 187 -5.15 -13.92 -7.57
C GLY A 187 -5.60 -13.70 -9.03
N ASN A 188 -6.14 -12.52 -9.36
CA ASN A 188 -6.40 -12.13 -10.74
C ASN A 188 -5.08 -11.68 -11.38
N ASN A 189 -4.44 -12.56 -12.16
CA ASN A 189 -3.20 -12.28 -12.90
C ASN A 189 -3.46 -11.33 -14.08
N LEU A 190 -3.88 -10.10 -13.77
CA LEU A 190 -3.93 -9.03 -14.75
C LEU A 190 -2.51 -8.48 -14.92
N SER A 191 -1.98 -8.54 -16.14
CA SER A 191 -0.69 -7.92 -16.47
C SER A 191 -0.85 -6.41 -16.57
N TYR A 192 -0.03 -5.66 -15.85
CA TYR A 192 -0.07 -4.18 -15.84
C TYR A 192 1.22 -3.54 -16.35
N HIS A 193 1.87 -4.23 -17.28
CA HIS A 193 2.94 -3.70 -18.12
C HIS A 193 2.52 -3.83 -19.59
N LYS A 194 3.12 -3.02 -20.46
CA LYS A 194 2.95 -3.15 -21.90
C LYS A 194 3.82 -4.28 -22.42
N SER A 195 3.24 -5.21 -23.17
CA SER A 195 3.97 -6.29 -23.85
C SER A 195 4.00 -6.02 -25.35
N GLU A 196 5.20 -6.03 -25.93
CA GLU A 196 5.41 -5.78 -27.37
C GLU A 196 6.20 -6.91 -28.02
N THR A 197 5.86 -7.20 -29.28
CA THR A 197 6.64 -8.07 -30.16
C THR A 197 7.07 -7.23 -31.36
N GLU A 198 8.37 -7.19 -31.64
CA GLU A 198 8.96 -6.46 -32.75
C GLU A 198 9.72 -7.42 -33.67
N TYR A 199 9.65 -7.17 -34.97
CA TYR A 199 10.41 -7.90 -35.98
C TYR A 199 11.44 -6.95 -36.57
N GLU A 200 12.72 -7.32 -36.49
CA GLU A 200 13.79 -6.56 -37.10
C GLU A 200 13.72 -6.72 -38.62
N ARG A 201 13.34 -5.64 -39.31
CA ARG A 201 13.18 -5.60 -40.78
C ARG A 201 14.49 -5.44 -41.49
#